data_AF-A0A956F7P9-F1
#
_entry.id   AF-A0A956F7P9-F1
#
_cell.length_a   1.000
_cell.length_b   1.000
_cell.length_c   1.000
_cell.angle_alpha   90.00
_cell.angle_beta   90.00
_cell.angle_gamma   90.00
#
_symmetry.space_group_name_H-M   'P 1'
#
loop_
_entity.id
_entity.type
_entity.pdbx_description
1 polymer ?
#
loop_
_entity_poly.entity_id
_entity_poly.type
_entity_poly.pdbx_seq_one_letter_code
_entity_poly.pdbx_strand_id
1 'polypeptide(L)'
;MSASRSPRLGVQPWRTALAFVFSGAASFAAFATGGCSTDAVGITTCREIEDTRCEAAAQCGIEGAEDVDACKRFYRDHCLHGLALESEPKGSEVRRCKAVISSAGECAKAGITDPAQCTALQDQQLASTITTVCDVVLQPEDTTACRFLVPDEEPLPDGGTAGSAGTGGTAGTGGTSGGAGGTSGGSGGTSGSAGTAGAAGSGA
;
A
#
# COMPACT_ATOMS: atom_id res chain seq x y z
N MET A 1 36.34 4.09 -23.46
CA MET A 1 35.97 5.43 -23.98
C MET A 1 35.14 5.24 -25.24
N SER A 2 33.81 5.21 -25.12
CA SER A 2 32.90 5.13 -26.27
C SER A 2 31.80 6.16 -26.05
N ALA A 3 31.83 7.19 -26.89
CA ALA A 3 30.86 8.28 -26.90
C ALA A 3 29.74 7.90 -27.87
N SER A 4 28.51 7.72 -27.38
CA SER A 4 27.32 7.61 -28.23
C SER A 4 26.43 8.83 -28.03
N ARG A 5 26.18 9.52 -29.15
CA ARG A 5 25.37 10.74 -29.24
C ARG A 5 23.89 10.40 -29.24
N SER A 6 23.12 11.22 -28.54
CA SER A 6 21.65 11.25 -28.52
C SER A 6 21.07 11.70 -29.87
N PRO A 7 19.90 11.18 -30.28
CA PRO A 7 18.98 11.92 -31.13
C PRO A 7 17.99 12.74 -30.28
N ARG A 8 17.89 14.04 -30.62
CA ARG A 8 16.83 14.95 -30.17
C ARG A 8 15.61 14.77 -31.08
N LEU A 9 14.53 14.20 -30.54
CA LEU A 9 13.16 14.35 -31.06
C LEU A 9 12.45 15.15 -29.96
N GLY A 10 11.79 16.28 -30.17
CA GLY A 10 11.00 16.77 -31.30
C GLY A 10 9.85 17.50 -30.62
N VAL A 11 10.00 18.81 -30.41
CA VAL A 11 9.04 19.66 -29.68
C VAL A 11 7.78 19.83 -30.53
N GLN A 12 6.66 19.24 -30.14
CA GLN A 12 5.35 19.49 -30.77
C GLN A 12 4.55 20.54 -29.97
N PRO A 13 4.25 21.72 -30.55
CA PRO A 13 3.42 22.73 -29.92
C PRO A 13 1.93 22.41 -30.13
N TRP A 14 1.30 21.76 -29.15
CA TRP A 14 -0.15 21.53 -29.10
C TRP A 14 -0.92 22.83 -28.78
N ARG A 15 -0.92 23.73 -29.76
CA ARG A 15 -1.80 24.90 -29.81
C ARG A 15 -3.13 24.50 -30.45
N THR A 16 -4.08 24.01 -29.66
CA THR A 16 -5.52 23.93 -29.98
C THR A 16 -6.25 23.76 -28.63
N ALA A 17 -6.49 24.80 -27.82
CA ALA A 17 -7.36 25.96 -28.03
C ALA A 17 -8.82 25.60 -28.40
N LEU A 18 -9.66 25.58 -27.35
CA LEU A 18 -10.99 26.21 -27.29
C LEU A 18 -12.13 25.65 -28.17
N ALA A 19 -12.88 24.65 -27.68
CA ALA A 19 -14.31 24.47 -28.03
C ALA A 19 -15.05 23.42 -27.16
N PHE A 20 -15.11 23.53 -25.83
CA PHE A 20 -16.07 22.75 -25.02
C PHE A 20 -16.50 23.52 -23.76
N VAL A 21 -17.28 24.60 -23.94
CA VAL A 21 -17.71 25.47 -22.81
C VAL A 21 -19.20 25.34 -22.45
N PHE A 22 -20.07 24.64 -23.19
CA PHE A 22 -21.50 24.63 -22.84
C PHE A 22 -22.20 23.29 -23.11
N SER A 23 -22.10 22.32 -22.19
CA SER A 23 -23.08 21.22 -22.02
C SER A 23 -22.77 20.29 -20.81
N GLY A 24 -22.38 20.84 -19.65
CA GLY A 24 -21.82 20.04 -18.55
C GLY A 24 -22.48 20.20 -17.18
N ALA A 25 -23.75 20.60 -17.09
CA ALA A 25 -24.38 20.97 -15.81
C ALA A 25 -25.34 19.92 -15.20
N ALA A 26 -25.64 18.79 -15.85
CA ALA A 26 -26.76 17.93 -15.43
C ALA A 26 -26.41 16.46 -15.07
N SER A 27 -25.16 16.02 -15.15
CA SER A 27 -24.83 14.57 -15.04
C SER A 27 -24.16 14.12 -13.73
N PHE A 28 -23.99 15.01 -12.74
CA PHE A 28 -23.21 14.71 -11.52
C PHE A 28 -24.01 14.10 -10.35
N ALA A 29 -25.27 13.71 -10.54
CA ALA A 29 -26.15 13.30 -9.42
C ALA A 29 -26.22 11.77 -9.15
N ALA A 30 -25.53 10.91 -9.90
CA ALA A 30 -25.79 9.46 -9.88
C ALA A 30 -24.73 8.57 -9.19
N PHE A 31 -23.64 9.10 -8.62
CA PHE A 31 -22.53 8.28 -8.07
C PHE A 31 -22.47 8.17 -6.54
N ALA A 32 -23.48 8.64 -5.80
CA ALA A 32 -23.36 8.84 -4.35
C ALA A 32 -23.84 7.67 -3.45
N THR A 33 -24.20 6.49 -3.97
CA THR A 33 -24.78 5.41 -3.14
C THR A 33 -24.02 4.08 -3.12
N GLY A 34 -22.81 4.02 -3.71
CA GLY A 34 -21.88 2.92 -3.49
C GLY A 34 -20.90 3.31 -2.39
N GLY A 35 -21.25 3.02 -1.12
CA GLY A 35 -20.41 3.36 0.02
C GLY A 35 -19.03 2.72 -0.10
N CYS A 36 -17.99 3.54 -0.26
CA CYS A 36 -16.64 3.17 0.15
C CYS A 36 -16.75 2.66 1.59
N SER A 37 -16.48 1.37 1.81
CA SER A 37 -16.53 0.75 3.14
C SER A 37 -15.69 1.59 4.10
N THR A 38 -16.30 2.08 5.18
CA THR A 38 -15.63 2.92 6.17
C THR A 38 -14.74 2.13 7.11
N ASP A 39 -14.74 0.79 6.98
CA ASP A 39 -14.15 -0.12 7.95
C ASP A 39 -12.77 -0.61 7.50
N ALA A 40 -12.02 0.23 6.78
CA ALA A 40 -10.65 -0.06 6.41
C ALA A 40 -9.76 -0.09 7.66
N VAL A 41 -9.26 -1.27 8.00
CA VAL A 41 -8.41 -1.51 9.16
C VAL A 41 -6.96 -1.19 8.82
N GLY A 42 -6.23 -0.49 9.71
CA GLY A 42 -4.77 -0.37 9.60
C GLY A 42 -4.24 0.38 8.37
N ILE A 43 -4.96 1.38 7.83
CA ILE A 43 -4.47 2.23 6.72
C ILE A 43 -3.07 2.80 7.01
N THR A 44 -2.89 3.35 8.21
CA THR A 44 -1.60 3.92 8.65
C THR A 44 -0.54 2.83 8.74
N THR A 45 -0.90 1.66 9.29
CA THR A 45 0.00 0.50 9.36
C THR A 45 0.45 0.02 7.99
N CYS A 46 -0.47 -0.12 7.04
CA CYS A 46 -0.16 -0.48 5.65
C CYS A 46 0.89 0.47 5.08
N ARG A 47 0.66 1.80 5.21
CA ARG A 47 1.61 2.81 4.73
C ARG A 47 2.99 2.68 5.36
N GLU A 48 3.05 2.47 6.67
CA GLU A 48 4.33 2.30 7.36
C GLU A 48 5.12 1.08 6.89
N ILE A 49 4.43 -0.04 6.60
CA ILE A 49 5.05 -1.27 6.11
C ILE A 49 5.52 -1.06 4.67
N GLU A 50 4.67 -0.50 3.80
CA GLU A 50 5.00 -0.24 2.41
C GLU A 50 6.10 0.82 2.24
N ASP A 51 6.13 1.86 3.09
CA ASP A 51 7.23 2.82 3.10
C ASP A 51 8.58 2.12 3.37
N THR A 52 8.58 1.16 4.30
CA THR A 52 9.76 0.36 4.65
C THR A 52 10.14 -0.58 3.49
N ARG A 53 9.16 -1.21 2.84
CA ARG A 53 9.38 -2.06 1.66
C ARG A 53 9.95 -1.27 0.49
N CYS A 54 9.43 -0.08 0.21
CA CYS A 54 9.95 0.78 -0.86
C CYS A 54 11.42 1.17 -0.62
N GLU A 55 11.80 1.50 0.62
CA GLU A 55 13.19 1.82 0.96
C GLU A 55 14.14 0.61 0.82
N ALA A 56 13.68 -0.57 1.27
CA ALA A 56 14.44 -1.80 1.16
C ALA A 56 14.53 -2.30 -0.30
N ALA A 57 13.45 -2.17 -1.08
CA ALA A 57 13.35 -2.64 -2.46
C ALA A 57 14.33 -1.91 -3.39
N ALA A 58 14.61 -0.63 -3.13
CA ALA A 58 15.64 0.12 -3.85
C ALA A 58 17.03 -0.53 -3.75
N GLN A 59 17.33 -1.25 -2.65
CA GLN A 59 18.60 -1.98 -2.49
C GLN A 59 18.65 -3.29 -3.26
N CYS A 60 17.48 -3.81 -3.67
CA CYS A 60 17.33 -5.05 -4.40
C CYS A 60 17.34 -4.90 -5.92
N GLY A 61 17.39 -3.66 -6.43
CA GLY A 61 17.39 -3.40 -7.88
C GLY A 61 16.10 -3.83 -8.58
N ILE A 62 14.97 -3.84 -7.85
CA ILE A 62 13.65 -4.15 -8.41
C ILE A 62 13.22 -2.99 -9.32
N GLU A 63 12.85 -3.30 -10.56
CA GLU A 63 12.40 -2.29 -11.53
C GLU A 63 11.21 -1.49 -10.99
N GLY A 64 11.30 -0.16 -11.03
CA GLY A 64 10.30 0.75 -10.51
C GLY A 64 10.43 1.07 -9.01
N ALA A 65 11.29 0.36 -8.27
CA ALA A 65 11.58 0.64 -6.87
C ALA A 65 12.79 1.58 -6.68
N GLU A 66 13.53 1.90 -7.75
CA GLU A 66 14.64 2.86 -7.70
C GLU A 66 14.19 4.30 -7.38
N ASP A 67 12.95 4.65 -7.75
CA ASP A 67 12.28 5.89 -7.34
C ASP A 67 11.42 5.60 -6.10
N VAL A 68 12.07 5.64 -4.92
CA VAL A 68 11.43 5.39 -3.62
C VAL A 68 10.22 6.31 -3.41
N ASP A 69 10.29 7.57 -3.84
CA ASP A 69 9.18 8.51 -3.67
C ASP A 69 7.99 8.15 -4.57
N ALA A 70 8.24 7.64 -5.78
CA ALA A 70 7.17 7.12 -6.65
C ALA A 70 6.55 5.85 -6.07
N CYS A 71 7.37 4.91 -5.58
CA CYS A 71 6.91 3.70 -4.89
C CYS A 71 6.00 4.04 -3.70
N LYS A 72 6.44 4.94 -2.82
CA LYS A 72 5.66 5.38 -1.65
C LYS A 72 4.35 6.06 -2.06
N ARG A 73 4.37 6.92 -3.09
CA ARG A 73 3.15 7.56 -3.62
C ARG A 73 2.14 6.54 -4.14
N PHE A 74 2.62 5.54 -4.89
CA PHE A 74 1.79 4.44 -5.39
C PHE A 74 1.15 3.67 -4.23
N TYR A 75 1.95 3.18 -3.27
CA TYR A 75 1.41 2.40 -2.16
C TYR A 75 0.58 3.20 -1.16
N ARG A 76 0.82 4.51 -1.00
CA ARG A 76 -0.02 5.39 -0.17
C ARG A 76 -1.49 5.36 -0.61
N ASP A 77 -1.72 5.27 -1.92
CA ASP A 77 -3.05 5.24 -2.52
C ASP A 77 -3.64 3.82 -2.48
N HIS A 78 -2.83 2.77 -2.68
CA HIS A 78 -3.25 1.38 -2.49
C HIS A 78 -3.65 1.05 -1.04
N CYS A 79 -2.94 1.63 -0.06
CA CYS A 79 -3.24 1.47 1.35
C CYS A 79 -4.53 2.16 1.80
N LEU A 80 -5.24 2.91 0.94
CA LEU A 80 -6.53 3.52 1.29
C LEU A 80 -7.61 2.47 1.59
N HIS A 81 -7.41 1.23 1.15
CA HIS A 81 -8.30 0.11 1.45
C HIS A 81 -7.99 -0.58 2.79
N GLY A 82 -6.90 -0.18 3.47
CA GLY A 82 -6.45 -0.83 4.69
C GLY A 82 -5.75 -2.16 4.44
N LEU A 83 -5.49 -2.89 5.52
CA LEU A 83 -5.03 -4.27 5.52
C LEU A 83 -6.24 -5.21 5.46
N ALA A 84 -6.07 -6.36 4.82
CA ALA A 84 -7.08 -7.42 4.75
C ALA A 84 -7.18 -8.19 6.07
N LEU A 85 -7.41 -7.49 7.19
CA LEU A 85 -7.42 -8.04 8.54
C LEU A 85 -8.69 -7.64 9.27
N GLU A 86 -9.16 -8.52 10.15
CA GLU A 86 -10.33 -8.25 10.99
C GLU A 86 -10.05 -7.20 12.08
N SER A 87 -8.78 -7.05 12.47
CA SER A 87 -8.35 -6.09 13.48
C SER A 87 -6.96 -5.54 13.21
N GLU A 88 -6.68 -4.35 13.72
CA GLU A 88 -5.39 -3.70 13.51
C GLU A 88 -4.28 -4.47 14.24
N PRO A 89 -3.17 -4.82 13.56
CA PRO A 89 -2.08 -5.56 14.17
C PRO A 89 -1.44 -4.75 15.29
N LYS A 90 -0.89 -5.42 16.31
CA LYS A 90 -0.28 -4.73 17.44
C LYS A 90 0.95 -3.98 16.96
N GLY A 91 1.20 -2.79 17.52
CA GLY A 91 2.38 -2.01 17.16
C GLY A 91 3.73 -2.75 17.33
N SER A 92 3.81 -3.75 18.23
CA SER A 92 4.98 -4.62 18.37
C SER A 92 5.12 -5.66 17.25
N GLU A 93 4.04 -6.11 16.62
CA GLU A 93 4.06 -6.96 15.42
C GLU A 93 4.53 -6.15 14.21
N VAL A 94 3.93 -4.97 14.01
CA VAL A 94 4.30 -4.03 12.94
C VAL A 94 5.78 -3.66 13.01
N ARG A 95 6.30 -3.31 14.21
CA ARG A 95 7.73 -2.99 14.38
C ARG A 95 8.65 -4.16 14.04
N ARG A 96 8.30 -5.39 14.44
CA ARG A 96 9.09 -6.59 14.12
C ARG A 96 9.09 -6.85 12.62
N CYS A 97 7.94 -6.73 11.96
CA CYS A 97 7.84 -6.89 10.52
C CYS A 97 8.71 -5.87 9.76
N LYS A 98 8.59 -4.58 10.08
CA LYS A 98 9.41 -3.52 9.48
C LYS A 98 10.91 -3.75 9.70
N ALA A 99 11.30 -4.22 10.89
CA ALA A 99 12.70 -4.52 11.18
C ALA A 99 13.26 -5.63 10.29
N VAL A 100 12.48 -6.69 10.02
CA VAL A 100 12.87 -7.78 9.10
C VAL A 100 13.03 -7.26 7.68
N ILE A 101 12.09 -6.47 7.17
CA ILE A 101 12.15 -5.87 5.83
C ILE A 101 13.39 -4.96 5.69
N SER A 102 13.60 -4.07 6.66
CA SER A 102 14.76 -3.17 6.68
C SER A 102 16.08 -3.95 6.70
N SER A 103 16.17 -4.98 7.55
CA SER A 103 17.36 -5.83 7.66
C SER A 103 17.66 -6.58 6.37
N ALA A 104 16.63 -7.09 5.69
CA ALA A 104 16.77 -7.73 4.39
C ALA A 104 17.30 -6.74 3.32
N GLY A 105 16.77 -5.51 3.29
CA GLY A 105 17.29 -4.44 2.44
C GLY A 105 18.74 -4.05 2.74
N GLU A 106 19.13 -4.00 4.02
CA GLU A 106 20.52 -3.75 4.42
C GLU A 106 21.47 -4.87 3.98
N CYS A 107 21.05 -6.14 4.11
CA CYS A 107 21.80 -7.28 3.62
C CYS A 107 21.93 -7.26 2.08
N ALA A 108 20.85 -6.93 1.36
CA ALA A 108 20.88 -6.75 -0.09
C ALA A 108 21.89 -5.66 -0.49
N LYS A 109 21.87 -4.51 0.20
CA LYS A 109 22.83 -3.41 -0.01
C LYS A 109 24.28 -3.84 0.23
N ALA A 110 24.52 -4.75 1.17
CA ALA A 110 25.83 -5.33 1.44
C ALA A 110 26.27 -6.38 0.41
N GLY A 111 25.43 -6.69 -0.60
CA GLY A 111 25.67 -7.73 -1.59
C GLY A 111 25.46 -9.16 -1.07
N ILE A 112 24.82 -9.31 0.10
CA ILE A 112 24.44 -10.60 0.65
C ILE A 112 23.13 -11.01 -0.01
N THR A 113 23.12 -12.13 -0.73
CA THR A 113 21.93 -12.64 -1.40
C THR A 113 21.26 -13.77 -0.64
N ASP A 114 22.03 -14.63 0.03
CA ASP A 114 21.53 -15.77 0.81
C ASP A 114 20.99 -15.29 2.18
N PRO A 115 19.71 -15.51 2.51
CA PRO A 115 19.14 -15.16 3.83
C PRO A 115 19.91 -15.75 5.01
N ALA A 116 20.51 -16.94 4.87
CA ALA A 116 21.26 -17.60 5.94
C ALA A 116 22.55 -16.83 6.32
N GLN A 117 23.11 -16.06 5.39
CA GLN A 117 24.29 -15.22 5.61
C GLN A 117 23.95 -13.85 6.22
N CYS A 118 22.67 -13.47 6.24
CA CYS A 118 22.18 -12.25 6.86
C CYS A 118 21.88 -12.50 8.35
N THR A 119 22.79 -12.11 9.24
CA THR A 119 22.67 -12.37 10.68
C THR A 119 21.37 -11.84 11.30
N ALA A 120 20.86 -10.72 10.78
CA ALA A 120 19.60 -10.13 11.23
C ALA A 120 18.35 -10.96 10.87
N LEU A 121 18.46 -11.94 9.95
CA LEU A 121 17.37 -12.83 9.56
C LEU A 121 17.45 -14.22 10.21
N GLN A 122 18.50 -14.53 10.98
CA GLN A 122 18.73 -15.88 11.53
C GLN A 122 17.65 -16.35 12.50
N ASP A 123 17.00 -15.41 13.20
CA ASP A 123 15.89 -15.71 14.12
C ASP A 123 14.52 -15.76 13.43
N GLN A 124 14.46 -15.58 12.11
CA GLN A 124 13.22 -15.64 11.34
C GLN A 124 13.00 -17.04 10.78
N GLN A 125 11.78 -17.57 10.91
CA GLN A 125 11.37 -18.70 10.08
C GLN A 125 10.89 -18.13 8.74
N LEU A 126 11.58 -18.54 7.68
CA LEU A 126 11.29 -18.18 6.30
C LEU A 126 10.54 -19.34 5.64
N ALA A 127 9.54 -19.03 4.82
CA ALA A 127 8.96 -20.02 3.92
C ALA A 127 10.02 -20.57 2.95
N SER A 128 9.84 -21.80 2.47
CA SER A 128 10.78 -22.43 1.53
C SER A 128 10.82 -21.75 0.15
N THR A 129 9.87 -20.85 -0.13
CA THR A 129 9.80 -19.99 -1.32
C THR A 129 10.82 -18.87 -1.28
N ILE A 130 11.31 -18.49 -0.09
CA ILE A 130 12.32 -17.45 0.11
C ILE A 130 13.70 -18.03 -0.18
N THR A 131 14.26 -17.66 -1.34
CA THR A 131 15.59 -18.09 -1.78
C THR A 131 16.64 -17.00 -1.66
N THR A 132 16.22 -15.73 -1.62
CA THR A 132 17.08 -14.56 -1.52
C THR A 132 16.61 -13.59 -0.44
N VAL A 133 17.49 -12.71 0.05
CA VAL A 133 17.09 -11.60 0.94
C VAL A 133 16.12 -10.64 0.26
N CYS A 134 16.14 -10.55 -1.07
CA CYS A 134 15.21 -9.71 -1.82
C CYS A 134 13.82 -10.33 -1.91
N ASP A 135 13.71 -11.66 -1.84
CA ASP A 135 12.43 -12.34 -1.71
C ASP A 135 11.75 -11.96 -0.39
N VAL A 136 12.51 -11.74 0.70
CA VAL A 136 11.98 -11.23 1.98
C VAL A 136 11.40 -9.82 1.85
N VAL A 137 12.01 -8.96 1.03
CA VAL A 137 11.50 -7.60 0.78
C VAL A 137 10.23 -7.63 -0.09
N LEU A 138 10.21 -8.52 -1.09
CA LEU A 138 9.10 -8.67 -2.03
C LEU A 138 7.89 -9.37 -1.39
N GLN A 139 8.12 -10.35 -0.53
CA GLN A 139 7.10 -11.20 0.10
C GLN A 139 7.34 -11.27 1.61
N PRO A 140 7.24 -10.14 2.34
CA PRO A 140 7.48 -10.13 3.77
C PRO A 140 6.57 -11.10 4.53
N GLU A 141 5.35 -11.32 4.07
CA GLU A 141 4.37 -12.26 4.63
C GLU A 141 4.89 -13.70 4.81
N ASP A 142 5.88 -14.11 4.02
CA ASP A 142 6.53 -15.42 4.10
C ASP A 142 7.55 -15.51 5.25
N THR A 143 7.64 -14.47 6.08
CA THR A 143 8.42 -14.45 7.33
C THR A 143 7.52 -14.50 8.56
N THR A 144 8.00 -15.11 9.64
CA THR A 144 7.23 -15.19 10.89
C THR A 144 6.83 -13.83 11.45
N ALA A 145 7.67 -12.80 11.30
CA ALA A 145 7.42 -11.46 11.83
C ALA A 145 6.29 -10.72 11.11
N CYS A 146 6.07 -11.01 9.83
CA CYS A 146 5.10 -10.33 8.97
C CYS A 146 3.93 -11.24 8.55
N ARG A 147 3.85 -12.49 9.05
CA ARG A 147 2.82 -13.45 8.65
C ARG A 147 1.38 -12.94 8.85
N PHE A 148 1.17 -11.97 9.74
CA PHE A 148 -0.13 -11.33 9.92
C PHE A 148 -0.61 -10.55 8.68
N LEU A 149 0.21 -10.32 7.65
CA LEU A 149 -0.20 -9.61 6.43
C LEU A 149 -1.08 -10.45 5.52
N VAL A 150 -1.03 -11.78 5.65
CA VAL A 150 -1.91 -12.70 4.91
C VAL A 150 -3.04 -13.08 5.86
N PRO A 151 -4.31 -12.77 5.52
CA PRO A 151 -5.42 -13.33 6.27
C PRO A 151 -5.33 -14.85 6.23
N ASP A 152 -5.58 -15.50 7.36
CA ASP A 152 -5.76 -16.95 7.36
C ASP A 152 -6.86 -17.27 6.34
N GLU A 153 -6.53 -18.02 5.29
CA GLU A 153 -7.54 -18.47 4.35
C GLU A 153 -8.51 -19.35 5.12
N GLU A 154 -9.68 -18.79 5.47
CA GLU A 154 -10.78 -19.59 5.94
C GLU A 154 -10.98 -20.70 4.91
N PRO A 155 -10.98 -21.98 5.31
CA PRO A 155 -11.11 -23.09 4.37
C PRO A 155 -12.34 -22.80 3.52
N LEU A 156 -12.11 -22.55 2.23
CA LEU A 156 -13.17 -22.22 1.30
C LEU A 156 -14.24 -23.30 1.47
N PRO A 157 -15.49 -22.94 1.83
CA PRO A 157 -16.53 -23.94 1.92
C PRO A 157 -16.60 -24.64 0.58
N ASP A 158 -16.48 -25.98 0.58
CA ASP A 158 -16.45 -26.82 -0.62
C ASP A 158 -17.42 -26.26 -1.65
N GLY A 159 -16.87 -25.75 -2.76
CA GLY A 159 -17.54 -24.84 -3.68
C GLY A 159 -19.01 -25.19 -3.86
N GLY A 160 -19.88 -24.36 -3.28
CA GLY A 160 -21.32 -24.54 -3.35
C GLY A 160 -21.74 -24.73 -4.81
N THR A 161 -22.54 -25.77 -5.06
CA THR A 161 -23.06 -26.12 -6.38
C THR A 161 -23.58 -24.87 -7.09
N ALA A 162 -23.08 -24.62 -8.31
CA ALA A 162 -23.44 -23.47 -9.12
C ALA A 162 -24.95 -23.23 -9.09
N GLY A 163 -25.36 -22.10 -8.49
CA GLY A 163 -26.77 -21.74 -8.35
C GLY A 163 -27.43 -21.65 -9.72
N SER A 164 -28.59 -22.30 -9.87
CA SER A 164 -29.41 -22.25 -11.08
C SER A 164 -29.77 -20.81 -11.41
N ALA A 165 -29.66 -20.43 -12.69
CA ALA A 165 -29.98 -19.11 -13.20
C ALA A 165 -31.40 -18.68 -12.77
N GLY A 166 -31.49 -17.64 -11.94
CA GLY A 166 -32.75 -17.05 -11.52
C GLY A 166 -33.44 -16.36 -12.70
N THR A 167 -34.71 -16.70 -12.92
CA THR A 167 -35.60 -16.02 -13.88
C THR A 167 -35.82 -14.55 -13.48
N GLY A 168 -35.65 -13.65 -14.44
CA GLY A 168 -35.67 -12.19 -14.25
C GLY A 168 -36.93 -11.66 -13.57
N GLY A 169 -36.72 -10.83 -12.54
CA GLY A 169 -37.77 -10.09 -11.85
C GLY A 169 -38.19 -8.82 -12.61
N THR A 170 -39.49 -8.57 -12.63
CA THR A 170 -40.17 -7.41 -13.25
C THR A 170 -39.85 -6.09 -12.55
N ALA A 171 -39.78 -5.02 -13.35
CA ALA A 171 -39.53 -3.64 -12.94
C ALA A 171 -40.55 -3.13 -11.90
N GLY A 172 -40.05 -2.73 -10.73
CA GLY A 172 -40.81 -2.02 -9.71
C GLY A 172 -40.92 -0.53 -10.00
N THR A 173 -42.15 -0.01 -9.95
CA THR A 173 -42.52 1.39 -10.12
C THR A 173 -42.02 2.29 -8.99
N GLY A 174 -41.71 3.54 -9.35
CA GLY A 174 -41.07 4.54 -8.53
C GLY A 174 -41.79 4.95 -7.24
N GLY A 175 -40.98 5.42 -6.28
CA GLY A 175 -41.41 5.97 -5.01
C GLY A 175 -40.64 7.26 -4.70
N THR A 176 -41.38 8.21 -4.13
CA THR A 176 -41.20 9.66 -4.06
C THR A 176 -40.17 10.16 -3.03
N SER A 177 -39.46 11.21 -3.45
CA SER A 177 -38.87 12.36 -2.73
C SER A 177 -39.02 12.50 -1.20
N GLY A 178 -37.91 12.86 -0.55
CA GLY A 178 -37.92 13.87 0.52
C GLY A 178 -37.00 13.60 1.70
N GLY A 179 -36.07 14.51 1.99
CA GLY A 179 -35.35 14.54 3.27
C GLY A 179 -34.08 15.38 3.26
N ALA A 180 -34.22 16.68 3.48
CA ALA A 180 -33.11 17.62 3.68
C ALA A 180 -32.57 17.59 5.12
N GLY A 181 -31.28 17.86 5.28
CA GLY A 181 -30.75 18.54 6.47
C GLY A 181 -29.65 17.80 7.23
N GLY A 182 -28.52 18.48 7.46
CA GLY A 182 -27.54 18.06 8.47
C GLY A 182 -26.13 18.60 8.28
N THR A 183 -25.93 19.92 8.39
CA THR A 183 -24.61 20.53 8.63
C THR A 183 -24.24 20.47 10.10
N SER A 184 -23.12 19.83 10.43
CA SER A 184 -22.35 19.97 11.69
C SER A 184 -20.95 19.43 11.41
N GLY A 185 -19.82 20.12 11.58
CA GLY A 185 -19.48 21.16 12.55
C GLY A 185 -18.52 20.57 13.61
N GLY A 186 -17.27 21.03 13.66
CA GLY A 186 -16.30 20.71 14.74
C GLY A 186 -14.96 20.20 14.18
N SER A 187 -13.89 21.00 14.00
CA SER A 187 -13.04 21.72 14.98
C SER A 187 -12.03 20.84 15.71
N GLY A 188 -10.74 21.07 15.40
CA GLY A 188 -9.68 21.24 16.40
C GLY A 188 -9.00 19.99 16.96
N GLY A 189 -7.71 19.82 16.65
CA GLY A 189 -6.87 18.83 17.30
C GLY A 189 -5.41 18.85 16.86
N THR A 190 -4.73 20.00 16.93
CA THR A 190 -3.26 20.05 16.92
C THR A 190 -2.75 19.80 18.34
N SER A 191 -2.28 18.59 18.62
CA SER A 191 -1.42 18.31 19.77
C SER A 191 -0.01 18.04 19.27
N GLY A 192 0.87 19.04 19.48
CA GLY A 192 2.30 18.83 19.42
C GLY A 192 2.78 18.00 20.60
N SER A 193 3.86 17.25 20.39
CA SER A 193 4.74 16.82 21.47
C SER A 193 6.18 17.01 21.04
N ALA A 194 6.87 17.75 21.91
CA ALA A 194 8.22 18.23 21.81
C ALA A 194 9.27 17.13 21.74
N GLY A 195 10.39 17.45 21.11
CA GLY A 195 11.57 16.62 21.08
C GLY A 195 12.28 16.48 22.42
N THR A 196 13.17 15.50 22.47
CA THR A 196 14.33 15.47 23.37
C THR A 196 15.56 15.13 22.53
N ALA A 197 16.47 16.11 22.44
CA ALA A 197 17.82 15.91 21.98
C ALA A 197 18.59 15.10 23.06
N GLY A 198 19.04 13.90 22.70
CA GLY A 198 19.91 13.05 23.53
C GLY A 198 21.35 13.17 23.08
N ALA A 199 22.22 13.56 24.01
CA ALA A 199 23.60 13.98 23.81
C ALA A 199 24.55 12.91 23.26
N ALA A 200 25.54 13.40 22.52
CA ALA A 200 26.77 12.72 22.17
C ALA A 200 27.59 12.37 23.43
N GLY A 201 28.05 11.12 23.50
CA GLY A 201 29.07 10.67 24.45
C GLY A 201 30.25 10.08 23.68
N SER A 202 31.31 10.87 23.52
CA SER A 202 32.64 10.38 23.16
C SER A 202 33.34 9.92 24.44
N GLY A 203 33.80 8.67 24.48
CA GLY A 203 34.53 8.13 25.60
C GLY A 203 35.60 7.13 25.17
N ALA A 204 36.84 7.63 25.17
CA ALA A 204 38.16 6.97 25.24
C ALA A 204 38.52 5.90 24.20
#